data_AF-A0A816ZYD0-F1
#
_entry.id   AF-A0A816ZYD0-F1
#
_cell.length_a   1.000
_cell.length_b   1.000
_cell.length_c   1.000
_cell.angle_alpha   90.00
_cell.angle_beta   90.00
_cell.angle_gamma   90.00
#
_symmetry.space_group_name_H-M   'P 1'
#
loop_
_entity.id
_entity.type
_entity.pdbx_description
1 polymer ?
#
loop_
_entity_poly.entity_id
_entity_poly.type
_entity_poly.pdbx_seq_one_letter_code
_entity_poly.pdbx_strand_id
1 'polypeptide(L)'
;MLIEQLLALHPQYDLRRYFLLEQSCRAYFTYLQLRNTSTYENKKTNNNDDDASNVLVTLRLLRVLVRYPQQLRTIYETNLLNLPTIAWKRLIPQLFSRLNHPSSFVRDYVTNLLIGIAKDFPQLILYSVVVGITDDSKMRRIKSRDDNIWQRKFAITHESEDDIDEDDEEEDDVEKQENVVAMQNSFRLIYNVLSETNSHVVEQVKLFLHEIRRVYCSMG
;
A
#
# COMPACT_ATOMS: atom_id res chain seq x y z
N MET A 1 -9.30 22.64 35.45
CA MET A 1 -10.74 22.77 35.12
C MET A 1 -10.98 23.11 33.64
N LEU A 2 -10.32 24.12 33.06
CA LEU A 2 -10.41 24.41 31.62
C LEU A 2 -9.83 23.30 30.72
N ILE A 3 -8.72 22.67 31.12
CA ILE A 3 -8.07 21.57 30.37
C ILE A 3 -8.97 20.32 30.33
N GLU A 4 -9.61 19.97 31.45
CA GLU A 4 -10.59 18.88 31.56
C GLU A 4 -11.81 19.12 30.66
N GLN A 5 -12.32 20.36 30.58
CA GLN A 5 -13.41 20.71 29.68
C GLN A 5 -12.99 20.69 28.20
N LEU A 6 -11.75 21.07 27.88
CA LEU A 6 -11.18 20.96 26.54
C LEU A 6 -10.99 19.50 26.12
N LEU A 7 -10.51 18.64 27.02
CA LEU A 7 -10.41 17.20 26.83
C LEU A 7 -11.78 16.54 26.65
N ALA A 8 -12.83 17.04 27.32
CA ALA A 8 -14.20 16.54 27.13
C ALA A 8 -14.85 17.03 25.83
N LEU A 9 -14.49 18.21 25.33
CA LEU A 9 -14.98 18.75 24.06
C LEU A 9 -14.36 18.03 22.85
N HIS A 10 -13.05 17.74 22.90
CA HIS A 10 -12.30 17.19 21.77
C HIS A 10 -12.95 15.94 21.14
N PRO A 11 -13.39 14.92 21.91
CA PRO A 11 -14.08 13.74 21.37
C PRO A 11 -15.41 14.07 20.67
N GLN A 12 -16.13 15.10 21.11
CA GLN A 12 -17.43 15.45 20.54
C GLN A 12 -17.29 16.14 19.17
N TYR A 13 -16.30 17.02 19.02
CA TYR A 13 -15.99 17.65 17.73
C TYR A 13 -15.42 16.63 16.75
N ASP A 14 -14.58 15.74 17.24
CA ASP A 14 -14.05 14.62 16.48
C ASP A 14 -15.17 13.70 15.98
N LEU A 15 -16.13 13.33 16.83
CA LEU A 15 -17.25 12.48 16.45
C LEU A 15 -18.08 13.07 15.32
N ARG A 16 -18.40 14.38 15.38
CA ARG A 16 -19.19 15.05 14.33
C ARG A 16 -18.41 15.14 13.01
N ARG A 17 -17.11 15.41 13.09
CA ARG A 17 -16.23 15.45 11.91
C ARG A 17 -16.11 14.06 11.27
N TYR A 18 -15.94 13.02 12.06
CA TYR A 18 -15.86 11.65 11.57
C TYR A 18 -17.19 11.17 10.99
N PHE A 19 -18.31 11.52 11.61
CA PHE A 19 -19.63 11.23 11.06
C PHE A 19 -19.80 11.80 9.65
N LEU A 20 -19.44 13.07 9.44
CA LEU A 20 -19.54 13.68 8.11
C LEU A 20 -18.62 13.02 7.09
N LEU A 21 -17.42 12.61 7.52
CA LEU A 21 -16.46 11.90 6.69
C LEU A 21 -16.96 10.50 6.31
N GLU A 22 -17.56 9.77 7.25
CA GLU A 22 -18.21 8.48 7.03
C GLU A 22 -19.34 8.61 6.00
N GLN A 23 -20.24 9.59 6.18
CA GLN A 23 -21.34 9.80 5.23
C GLN A 23 -20.81 10.14 3.83
N SER A 24 -19.75 10.95 3.75
CA SER A 24 -19.10 11.28 2.48
C SER A 24 -18.50 10.03 1.82
N CYS A 25 -17.81 9.17 2.58
CA CYS A 25 -17.24 7.93 2.06
C CYS A 25 -18.33 6.99 1.54
N ARG A 26 -19.42 6.81 2.29
CA ARG A 26 -20.57 6.01 1.86
C ARG A 26 -21.14 6.53 0.54
N ALA A 27 -21.34 7.83 0.41
CA ALA A 27 -21.82 8.44 -0.83
C ALA A 27 -20.84 8.27 -2.01
N TYR A 28 -19.54 8.34 -1.76
CA TYR A 28 -18.53 8.08 -2.79
C TYR A 28 -18.50 6.62 -3.23
N PHE A 29 -18.66 5.66 -2.30
CA PHE A 29 -18.74 4.24 -2.65
C PHE A 29 -20.01 3.91 -3.44
N THR A 30 -21.16 4.47 -3.07
CA THR A 30 -22.40 4.28 -3.84
C THR A 30 -22.29 4.90 -5.22
N TYR A 31 -21.66 6.07 -5.36
CA TYR A 31 -21.35 6.67 -6.66
C TYR A 31 -20.49 5.74 -7.54
N LEU A 32 -19.43 5.15 -6.98
CA LEU A 32 -18.58 4.21 -7.72
C LEU A 32 -19.33 2.95 -8.14
N GLN A 33 -20.19 2.40 -7.27
CA GLN A 33 -21.02 1.23 -7.56
C GLN A 33 -22.02 1.52 -8.69
N LEU A 34 -22.75 2.64 -8.60
CA LEU A 34 -23.71 3.07 -9.63
C LEU A 34 -23.01 3.37 -10.96
N ARG A 35 -21.79 3.89 -10.92
CA ARG A 35 -21.04 4.12 -12.16
C ARG A 35 -20.70 2.78 -12.83
N ASN A 36 -20.29 1.78 -12.04
CA ASN A 36 -19.99 0.45 -12.56
C ASN A 36 -21.22 -0.22 -13.21
N THR A 37 -22.42 -0.05 -12.65
CA THR A 37 -23.65 -0.56 -13.26
C THR A 37 -24.02 0.22 -14.54
N SER A 38 -23.87 1.54 -14.53
CA SER A 38 -24.21 2.40 -15.68
C SER A 38 -23.30 2.19 -16.91
N THR A 39 -22.06 1.74 -16.72
CA THR A 39 -21.14 1.43 -17.82
C THR A 39 -21.58 0.23 -18.66
N TYR A 40 -22.48 -0.63 -18.16
CA TYR A 40 -23.06 -1.72 -18.96
C TYR A 40 -24.14 -1.24 -19.94
N GLU A 41 -24.83 -0.14 -19.65
CA GLU A 41 -25.97 0.34 -20.48
C GLU A 41 -25.62 1.52 -21.41
N ASN A 42 -24.68 2.40 -21.06
CA ASN A 42 -24.42 3.63 -21.83
C ASN A 42 -22.99 3.73 -22.37
N LYS A 43 -22.75 3.10 -23.52
CA LYS A 43 -21.46 3.11 -24.24
C LYS A 43 -21.24 4.35 -25.13
N LYS A 44 -21.99 5.45 -24.97
CA LYS A 44 -22.14 6.46 -26.04
C LYS A 44 -21.93 7.96 -25.74
N THR A 45 -21.56 8.40 -24.54
CA THR A 45 -21.40 9.85 -24.31
C THR A 45 -20.16 10.22 -23.51
N ASN A 46 -19.22 10.91 -24.17
CA ASN A 46 -18.15 11.78 -23.67
C ASN A 46 -17.42 11.35 -22.38
N ASN A 47 -16.44 10.46 -22.54
CA ASN A 47 -15.73 9.74 -21.47
C ASN A 47 -14.72 10.55 -20.64
N ASN A 48 -14.41 11.82 -20.97
CA ASN A 48 -13.25 12.49 -20.37
C ASN A 48 -13.55 13.16 -19.00
N ASP A 49 -14.66 13.88 -18.86
CA ASP A 49 -15.00 14.56 -17.60
C ASP A 49 -15.43 13.56 -16.51
N ASP A 50 -16.13 12.49 -16.93
CA ASP A 50 -16.54 11.41 -16.05
C ASP A 50 -15.35 10.61 -15.50
N ASP A 51 -14.32 10.38 -16.33
CA ASP A 51 -13.09 9.72 -15.91
C ASP A 51 -12.32 10.57 -14.90
N ALA A 52 -12.27 11.89 -15.09
CA ALA A 52 -11.62 12.81 -14.16
C ALA A 52 -12.34 12.84 -12.80
N SER A 53 -13.67 12.85 -12.79
CA SER A 53 -14.48 12.76 -11.58
C SER A 53 -14.23 11.44 -10.84
N ASN A 54 -14.16 10.33 -11.55
CA ASN A 54 -13.88 9.02 -10.95
C ASN A 54 -12.49 8.96 -10.30
N VAL A 55 -11.46 9.49 -10.97
CA VAL A 55 -10.10 9.61 -10.41
C VAL A 55 -10.10 10.49 -9.17
N LEU A 56 -10.84 11.60 -9.17
CA LEU A 56 -10.95 12.48 -8.01
C LEU A 56 -11.60 11.78 -6.81
N VAL A 57 -12.68 11.04 -7.03
CA VAL A 57 -13.40 10.30 -5.98
C VAL A 57 -12.50 9.21 -5.39
N THR A 58 -11.86 8.41 -6.22
CA THR A 58 -10.94 7.34 -5.79
C THR A 58 -9.71 7.88 -5.06
N LEU A 59 -9.14 9.01 -5.49
CA LEU A 59 -8.05 9.69 -4.77
C LEU A 59 -8.51 10.25 -3.41
N ARG A 60 -9.73 10.80 -3.32
CA ARG A 60 -10.30 11.27 -2.06
C ARG A 60 -10.48 10.11 -1.09
N LEU A 61 -11.03 8.98 -1.54
CA LEU A 61 -11.14 7.76 -0.74
C LEU A 61 -9.77 7.26 -0.28
N LEU A 62 -8.79 7.17 -1.19
CA LEU A 62 -7.43 6.75 -0.84
C LEU A 62 -6.79 7.68 0.21
N ARG A 63 -6.96 9.00 0.08
CA ARG A 63 -6.46 9.98 1.04
C ARG A 63 -7.11 9.80 2.42
N VAL A 64 -8.40 9.54 2.43
CA VAL A 64 -9.17 9.35 3.67
C VAL A 64 -8.76 8.05 4.37
N LEU A 65 -8.57 6.96 3.62
CA LEU A 65 -8.03 5.70 4.13
C LEU A 65 -6.66 5.89 4.80
N VAL A 66 -5.76 6.63 4.15
CA VAL A 66 -4.40 6.89 4.66
C VAL A 66 -4.43 7.75 5.94
N ARG A 67 -5.33 8.75 6.01
CA ARG A 67 -5.36 9.71 7.11
C ARG A 67 -6.13 9.22 8.34
N TYR A 68 -7.17 8.39 8.14
CA TYR A 68 -8.07 7.94 9.21
C TYR A 68 -8.36 6.43 9.10
N PRO A 69 -7.33 5.58 9.23
CA PRO A 69 -7.49 4.14 9.00
C PRO A 69 -8.35 3.45 10.06
N GLN A 70 -8.21 3.83 11.34
CA GLN A 70 -8.88 3.13 12.44
C GLN A 70 -10.37 3.45 12.51
N GLN A 71 -10.75 4.71 12.32
CA GLN A 71 -12.13 5.18 12.49
C GLN A 71 -13.05 4.75 11.33
N LEU A 72 -12.50 4.55 10.13
CA LEU A 72 -13.27 4.22 8.94
C LEU A 72 -13.15 2.75 8.51
N ARG A 73 -12.42 1.95 9.29
CA ARG A 73 -12.12 0.54 9.02
C ARG A 73 -13.36 -0.26 8.57
N THR A 74 -14.43 -0.21 9.35
CA THR A 74 -15.67 -0.98 9.10
C THR A 74 -16.29 -0.69 7.73
N ILE A 75 -16.27 0.57 7.30
CA ILE A 75 -16.82 0.98 6.00
C ILE A 75 -15.93 0.46 4.87
N TYR A 76 -14.61 0.61 4.99
CA TYR A 76 -13.68 0.15 3.97
C TYR A 76 -13.72 -1.37 3.83
N GLU A 77 -13.70 -2.13 4.93
CA GLU A 77 -13.79 -3.60 4.93
C GLU A 77 -15.08 -4.09 4.26
N THR A 78 -16.23 -3.49 4.62
CA THR A 78 -17.53 -3.85 4.02
C THR A 78 -17.57 -3.56 2.52
N ASN A 79 -16.93 -2.48 2.08
CA ASN A 79 -16.95 -2.08 0.68
C ASN A 79 -15.86 -2.77 -0.16
N LEU A 80 -14.82 -3.36 0.43
CA LEU A 80 -13.67 -3.95 -0.29
C LEU A 80 -14.09 -4.94 -1.39
N LEU A 81 -15.04 -5.83 -1.08
CA LEU A 81 -15.53 -6.85 -2.02
C LEU A 81 -16.45 -6.27 -3.11
N ASN A 82 -17.08 -5.13 -2.83
CA ASN A 82 -18.04 -4.49 -3.72
C ASN A 82 -17.41 -3.36 -4.54
N LEU A 83 -16.09 -3.15 -4.44
CA LEU A 83 -15.40 -2.10 -5.16
C LEU A 83 -15.23 -2.46 -6.64
N PRO A 84 -15.58 -1.56 -7.57
CA PRO A 84 -15.34 -1.80 -8.98
C PRO A 84 -13.84 -1.68 -9.28
N THR A 85 -13.20 -2.80 -9.58
CA THR A 85 -11.77 -2.91 -9.92
C THR A 85 -11.34 -1.94 -11.03
N ILE A 86 -12.26 -1.63 -11.96
CA ILE A 86 -12.04 -0.74 -13.10
C ILE A 86 -11.70 0.70 -12.66
N ALA A 87 -12.28 1.19 -11.57
CA ALA A 87 -12.04 2.54 -11.07
C ALA A 87 -10.63 2.70 -10.48
N TRP A 88 -10.09 1.62 -9.91
CA TRP A 88 -8.80 1.63 -9.21
C TRP A 88 -7.59 1.38 -10.12
N LYS A 89 -7.80 0.89 -11.34
CA LYS A 89 -6.70 0.57 -12.28
C LYS A 89 -5.77 1.74 -12.60
N ARG A 90 -6.30 2.98 -12.64
CA ARG A 90 -5.51 4.19 -12.95
C ARG A 90 -4.65 4.63 -11.76
N LEU A 91 -4.98 4.15 -10.56
CA LEU A 91 -4.29 4.50 -9.32
C LEU A 91 -3.29 3.42 -8.85
N ILE A 92 -3.00 2.42 -9.69
CA ILE A 92 -2.07 1.32 -9.35
C ILE A 92 -0.72 1.84 -8.83
N PRO A 93 -0.03 2.82 -9.47
CA PRO A 93 1.23 3.36 -8.94
C PRO A 93 1.07 3.98 -7.54
N GLN A 94 -0.04 4.69 -7.31
CA GLN A 94 -0.34 5.31 -6.04
C GLN A 94 -0.60 4.25 -4.96
N LEU A 95 -1.33 3.18 -5.28
CA LEU A 95 -1.57 2.04 -4.38
C LEU A 95 -0.25 1.37 -3.99
N PHE A 96 0.64 1.08 -4.93
CA PHE A 96 1.97 0.52 -4.63
C PHE A 96 2.79 1.41 -3.69
N SER A 97 2.72 2.73 -3.85
CA SER A 97 3.40 3.66 -2.94
C SER A 97 2.90 3.61 -1.49
N ARG A 98 1.67 3.10 -1.27
CA ARG A 98 1.06 2.98 0.06
C ARG A 98 1.32 1.62 0.73
N LEU A 99 1.99 0.68 0.06
CA LEU A 99 2.39 -0.59 0.70
C LEU A 99 3.46 -0.40 1.79
N ASN A 100 4.21 0.72 1.76
CA ASN A 100 5.18 1.08 2.80
C ASN A 100 4.59 1.96 3.92
N HIS A 101 3.26 1.96 4.11
CA HIS A 101 2.61 2.80 5.10
C HIS A 101 2.75 2.20 6.51
N PRO A 102 2.95 3.00 7.58
CA PRO A 102 3.15 2.50 8.95
C PRO A 102 1.94 1.73 9.50
N SER A 103 0.72 2.12 9.09
CA SER A 103 -0.49 1.39 9.49
C SER A 103 -0.64 0.04 8.75
N SER A 104 -0.57 -1.06 9.52
CA SER A 104 -0.81 -2.43 9.03
C SER A 104 -2.15 -2.61 8.33
N PHE A 105 -3.22 -2.04 8.89
CA PHE A 105 -4.56 -2.09 8.30
C PHE A 105 -4.58 -1.52 6.87
N VAL A 106 -3.90 -0.40 6.64
CA VAL A 106 -3.83 0.21 5.29
C VAL A 106 -3.07 -0.70 4.33
N ARG A 107 -1.95 -1.31 4.79
CA ARG A 107 -1.18 -2.25 3.96
C ARG A 107 -2.00 -3.45 3.56
N ASP A 108 -2.72 -4.06 4.51
CA ASP A 108 -3.55 -5.24 4.25
C ASP A 108 -4.72 -4.92 3.31
N TYR A 109 -5.37 -3.77 3.53
CA TYR A 109 -6.45 -3.29 2.67
C TYR A 109 -5.98 -3.08 1.23
N VAL A 110 -4.87 -2.36 1.06
CA VAL A 110 -4.28 -2.08 -0.25
C VAL A 110 -3.79 -3.37 -0.92
N THR A 111 -3.21 -4.30 -0.15
CA THR A 111 -2.77 -5.61 -0.66
C THR A 111 -3.96 -6.41 -1.20
N ASN A 112 -5.06 -6.50 -0.44
CA ASN A 112 -6.27 -7.20 -0.88
C ASN A 112 -6.91 -6.53 -2.09
N LEU A 113 -6.94 -5.19 -2.14
CA LEU A 113 -7.43 -4.46 -3.30
C LEU A 113 -6.56 -4.74 -4.55
N LEU A 114 -5.23 -4.73 -4.40
CA LEU A 114 -4.31 -5.09 -5.47
C LEU A 114 -4.46 -6.54 -5.92
N ILE A 115 -4.75 -7.48 -5.01
CA ILE A 115 -5.08 -8.86 -5.36
C ILE A 115 -6.37 -8.93 -6.21
N GLY A 116 -7.41 -8.17 -5.85
CA GLY A 116 -8.63 -8.06 -6.67
C GLY A 116 -8.32 -7.53 -8.07
N ILE A 117 -7.53 -6.47 -8.17
CA ILE A 117 -7.08 -5.92 -9.46
C ILE A 117 -6.21 -6.92 -10.23
N ALA A 118 -5.39 -7.71 -9.56
CA ALA A 118 -4.50 -8.68 -10.18
C ALA A 118 -5.28 -9.82 -10.84
N LYS A 119 -6.44 -10.19 -10.30
CA LYS A 119 -7.33 -11.19 -10.88
C LYS A 119 -8.00 -10.69 -12.17
N ASP A 120 -8.50 -9.46 -12.16
CA ASP A 120 -9.22 -8.90 -13.31
C ASP A 120 -8.27 -8.39 -14.41
N PHE A 121 -7.12 -7.80 -14.03
CA PHE A 121 -6.16 -7.16 -14.93
C PHE A 121 -4.70 -7.56 -14.60
N PRO A 122 -4.32 -8.84 -14.82
CA PRO A 122 -3.00 -9.34 -14.43
C PRO A 122 -1.85 -8.58 -15.10
N GLN A 123 -2.00 -8.18 -16.37
CA GLN A 123 -0.94 -7.48 -17.12
C GLN A 123 -0.53 -6.12 -16.53
N LEU A 124 -1.43 -5.42 -15.81
CA LEU A 124 -1.15 -4.08 -15.27
C LEU A 124 -0.34 -4.13 -13.96
N ILE A 125 -0.36 -5.27 -13.27
CA ILE A 125 0.25 -5.44 -11.95
C ILE A 125 1.54 -6.26 -12.05
N LEU A 126 1.60 -7.21 -12.99
CA LEU A 126 2.67 -8.18 -13.09
C LEU A 126 4.08 -7.56 -13.13
N TYR A 127 4.28 -6.53 -13.96
CA TYR A 127 5.59 -5.86 -14.06
C TYR A 127 6.01 -5.25 -12.72
N SER A 128 5.13 -4.46 -12.09
CA SER A 128 5.40 -3.77 -10.83
C SER A 128 5.71 -4.76 -9.69
N VAL A 129 5.04 -5.91 -9.67
CA VAL A 129 5.26 -6.95 -8.66
C VAL A 129 6.57 -7.69 -8.89
N VAL A 130 6.86 -8.13 -10.12
CA VAL A 130 8.12 -8.84 -10.42
C VAL A 130 9.33 -7.93 -10.22
N VAL A 131 9.22 -6.65 -10.60
CA VAL A 131 10.25 -5.65 -10.29
C VAL A 131 10.37 -5.45 -8.78
N GLY A 132 9.25 -5.33 -8.06
CA GLY A 132 9.26 -5.17 -6.60
C GLY A 132 9.90 -6.34 -5.83
N ILE A 133 9.73 -7.58 -6.30
CA ILE A 133 10.37 -8.77 -5.71
C ILE A 133 11.86 -8.84 -6.07
N THR A 134 12.22 -8.43 -7.28
CA THR A 134 13.62 -8.49 -7.74
C THR A 134 14.45 -7.30 -7.27
N ASP A 135 13.82 -6.19 -6.88
CA ASP A 135 14.44 -5.06 -6.16
C ASP A 135 14.71 -5.42 -4.68
N ASP A 136 15.26 -6.61 -4.49
CA ASP A 136 15.77 -7.14 -3.22
C ASP A 136 17.02 -6.39 -2.74
N SER A 137 17.36 -5.28 -3.40
CA SER A 137 18.48 -4.40 -3.09
C SER A 137 18.30 -3.73 -1.73
N LYS A 138 17.07 -3.32 -1.39
CA LYS A 138 16.74 -2.73 -0.10
C LYS A 138 16.86 -3.77 1.03
N MET A 139 16.27 -4.95 0.86
CA MET A 139 16.37 -6.06 1.82
C MET A 139 17.82 -6.59 1.97
N ARG A 140 18.63 -6.60 0.90
CA ARG A 140 20.05 -6.94 0.99
C ARG A 140 20.88 -5.91 1.77
N ARG A 141 20.62 -4.61 1.58
CA ARG A 141 21.25 -3.54 2.37
C ARG A 141 20.90 -3.62 3.86
N ILE A 142 19.66 -4.01 4.14
CA ILE A 142 19.16 -4.23 5.49
C ILE A 142 19.86 -5.41 6.15
N LYS A 143 19.86 -6.58 5.50
CA LYS A 143 20.48 -7.79 6.05
C LYS A 143 21.97 -7.58 6.32
N SER A 144 22.65 -6.87 5.41
CA SER A 144 24.04 -6.47 5.60
C SER A 144 24.24 -5.49 6.78
N ARG A 145 23.25 -4.65 7.12
CA ARG A 145 23.35 -3.72 8.26
C ARG A 145 23.14 -4.45 9.59
N ASP A 146 22.20 -5.39 9.65
CA ASP A 146 22.00 -6.25 10.82
C ASP A 146 23.23 -7.10 11.12
N ASP A 147 23.85 -7.72 10.10
CA ASP A 147 25.08 -8.49 10.25
C ASP A 147 26.25 -7.64 10.81
N ASN A 148 26.32 -6.36 10.42
CA ASN A 148 27.32 -5.40 10.92
C ASN A 148 27.01 -4.92 12.36
N ILE A 149 25.73 -4.83 12.74
CA ILE A 149 25.29 -4.44 14.10
C ILE A 149 25.61 -5.55 15.10
N TRP A 150 25.35 -6.81 14.77
CA TRP A 150 25.73 -7.95 15.62
C TRP A 150 27.26 -8.04 15.80
N GLN A 151 28.03 -7.80 14.75
CA GLN A 151 29.50 -7.73 14.83
C GLN A 151 29.99 -6.58 15.71
N ARG A 152 29.32 -5.41 15.65
CA ARG A 152 29.65 -4.25 16.49
C ARG A 152 29.27 -4.47 17.97
N LYS A 153 28.09 -5.03 18.25
CA LYS A 153 27.68 -5.41 19.63
C LYS A 153 28.61 -6.45 20.24
N PHE A 154 29.12 -7.41 19.46
CA PHE A 154 30.11 -8.40 19.93
C PHE A 154 31.49 -7.81 20.21
N ALA A 155 31.87 -6.71 19.52
CA ALA A 155 33.13 -6.01 19.76
C ALA A 155 33.06 -5.08 20.99
N ILE A 156 31.89 -4.51 21.29
CA ILE A 156 31.67 -3.61 22.43
C ILE A 156 31.62 -4.37 23.76
N THR A 157 31.19 -5.64 23.79
CA THR A 157 31.15 -6.46 25.02
C THR A 157 32.52 -6.85 25.60
N HIS A 158 33.63 -6.42 25.00
CA HIS A 158 34.97 -6.77 25.49
C HIS A 158 35.87 -5.60 25.94
N GLU A 159 35.43 -4.34 25.86
CA GLU A 159 36.19 -3.22 26.44
C GLU A 159 35.27 -2.19 27.12
N SER A 160 35.49 -2.01 28.42
CA SER A 160 35.12 -0.88 29.29
C SER A 160 33.62 -0.56 29.49
N GLU A 161 33.18 -0.72 30.74
CA GLU A 161 32.08 0.02 31.35
C GLU A 161 32.47 1.52 31.37
N ASP A 162 31.97 2.34 30.44
CA ASP A 162 31.85 3.78 30.60
C ASP A 162 30.87 4.33 29.54
N ASP A 163 29.82 5.00 30.03
CA ASP A 163 28.83 5.86 29.34
C ASP A 163 28.21 5.36 28.02
N ILE A 164 27.09 4.65 28.11
CA ILE A 164 26.13 4.49 27.00
C ILE A 164 25.06 5.56 27.17
N ASP A 165 25.19 6.66 26.41
CA ASP A 165 24.05 7.49 26.04
C ASP A 165 23.06 6.57 25.29
N GLU A 166 21.89 6.30 25.88
CA GLU A 166 20.78 5.62 25.22
C GLU A 166 20.23 6.55 24.13
N ASP A 167 20.83 6.48 22.93
CA ASP A 167 20.37 7.20 21.75
C ASP A 167 18.95 6.77 21.37
N ASP A 168 18.00 7.70 21.47
CA ASP A 168 16.60 7.67 20.97
C ASP A 168 16.47 7.42 19.44
N GLU A 169 17.55 7.05 18.74
CA GLU A 169 17.57 6.80 17.29
C GLU A 169 17.23 5.35 16.89
N GLU A 170 17.18 4.40 17.84
CA GLU A 170 16.95 2.97 17.53
C GLU A 170 15.48 2.63 17.16
N GLU A 171 14.47 3.24 17.80
CA GLU A 171 13.05 2.94 17.51
C GLU A 171 12.65 3.30 16.07
N ASP A 172 13.16 4.42 15.59
CA ASP A 172 12.81 5.04 14.32
C ASP A 172 13.37 4.24 13.11
N ASP A 173 14.47 3.52 13.32
CA ASP A 173 15.10 2.65 12.33
C ASP A 173 14.48 1.24 12.32
N VAL A 174 14.03 0.73 13.47
CA VAL A 174 13.30 -0.55 13.57
C VAL A 174 11.92 -0.46 12.92
N GLU A 175 11.17 0.64 13.12
CA GLU A 175 9.84 0.80 12.50
C GLU A 175 9.93 0.90 10.96
N LYS A 176 10.93 1.64 10.44
CA LYS A 176 11.20 1.70 9.00
C LYS A 176 11.57 0.32 8.44
N GLN A 177 12.27 -0.48 9.25
CA GLN A 177 12.67 -1.83 8.89
C GLN A 177 11.48 -2.79 8.78
N GLU A 178 10.60 -2.81 9.78
CA GLU A 178 9.39 -3.62 9.76
C GLU A 178 8.47 -3.28 8.58
N ASN A 179 8.34 -1.99 8.26
CA ASN A 179 7.54 -1.52 7.14
C ASN A 179 8.07 -2.02 5.78
N VAL A 180 9.38 -2.04 5.58
CA VAL A 180 10.01 -2.57 4.36
C VAL A 180 9.80 -4.08 4.23
N VAL A 181 9.93 -4.82 5.33
CA VAL A 181 9.67 -6.27 5.35
C VAL A 181 8.20 -6.55 5.05
N ALA A 182 7.28 -5.82 5.68
CA ALA A 182 5.84 -5.94 5.45
C ALA A 182 5.47 -5.63 3.99
N MET A 183 6.06 -4.58 3.40
CA MET A 183 5.89 -4.25 1.98
C MET A 183 6.32 -5.41 1.08
N GLN A 184 7.48 -6.03 1.35
CA GLN A 184 7.94 -7.19 0.57
C GLN A 184 7.02 -8.41 0.73
N ASN A 185 6.48 -8.63 1.93
CA ASN A 185 5.49 -9.69 2.16
C ASN A 185 4.23 -9.44 1.32
N SER A 186 3.73 -8.20 1.25
CA SER A 186 2.61 -7.84 0.36
C SER A 186 2.91 -8.15 -1.11
N PHE A 187 4.10 -7.83 -1.62
CA PHE A 187 4.48 -8.18 -2.99
C PHE A 187 4.51 -9.68 -3.24
N ARG A 188 5.02 -10.47 -2.29
CA ARG A 188 5.03 -11.94 -2.38
C ARG A 188 3.61 -12.52 -2.41
N LEU A 189 2.70 -12.00 -1.58
CA LEU A 189 1.30 -12.43 -1.57
C LEU A 189 0.63 -12.17 -2.92
N ILE A 190 0.80 -10.96 -3.48
CA ILE A 190 0.23 -10.61 -4.79
C ILE A 190 0.84 -11.51 -5.89
N TYR A 191 2.14 -11.76 -5.83
CA TYR A 191 2.83 -12.63 -6.78
C TYR A 191 2.33 -14.08 -6.73
N ASN A 192 2.13 -14.64 -5.53
CA ASN A 192 1.65 -16.01 -5.38
C ASN A 192 0.28 -16.18 -6.07
N VAL A 193 -0.65 -15.26 -5.81
CA VAL A 193 -1.98 -15.27 -6.46
C VAL A 193 -1.87 -15.14 -7.98
N LEU A 194 -0.99 -14.28 -8.48
CA LEU A 194 -0.74 -14.14 -9.91
C LEU A 194 -0.16 -15.42 -10.53
N SER A 195 0.75 -16.09 -9.81
CA SER A 195 1.38 -17.34 -10.27
C SER A 195 0.39 -18.50 -10.34
N GLU A 196 -0.55 -18.56 -9.40
CA GLU A 196 -1.64 -19.55 -9.40
C GLU A 196 -2.62 -19.31 -10.54
N THR A 197 -2.97 -18.04 -10.80
CA THR A 197 -3.98 -17.70 -11.80
C THR A 197 -3.44 -17.78 -13.22
N ASN A 198 -2.20 -17.33 -13.46
CA ASN A 198 -1.62 -17.16 -14.80
C ASN A 198 -0.11 -17.47 -14.83
N SER A 199 0.28 -18.68 -14.42
CA SER A 199 1.69 -19.13 -14.34
C SER A 199 2.51 -18.83 -15.61
N HIS A 200 1.96 -19.15 -16.79
CA HIS A 200 2.66 -18.96 -18.07
C HIS A 200 3.01 -17.50 -18.37
N VAL A 201 2.10 -16.56 -18.07
CA VAL A 201 2.34 -15.11 -18.31
C VAL A 201 3.42 -14.60 -17.36
N VAL A 202 3.41 -15.08 -16.11
CA VAL A 202 4.42 -14.74 -15.11
C VAL A 202 5.81 -15.22 -15.55
N GLU A 203 5.92 -16.44 -16.08
CA GLU A 203 7.17 -17.01 -16.57
C GLU A 203 7.73 -16.24 -17.77
N GLN A 204 6.88 -15.91 -18.76
CA GLN A 204 7.27 -15.11 -19.91
C GLN A 204 7.82 -13.73 -19.52
N VAL A 205 7.17 -13.04 -18.58
CA VAL A 205 7.63 -11.72 -18.11
C VAL A 205 8.93 -11.83 -17.33
N LYS A 206 9.14 -12.91 -16.56
CA LYS A 206 10.44 -13.15 -15.90
C LYS A 206 11.57 -13.33 -16.89
N LEU A 207 11.36 -14.16 -17.92
CA LEU A 207 12.36 -14.38 -18.97
C LEU A 207 12.66 -13.08 -19.71
N PHE A 208 11.62 -12.32 -20.07
CA PHE A 208 11.78 -11.02 -20.72
C PHE A 208 12.59 -10.03 -19.86
N LEU A 209 12.28 -9.92 -18.57
CA LEU A 209 13.02 -9.03 -17.66
C LEU A 209 14.47 -9.48 -17.45
N HIS A 210 14.71 -10.79 -17.38
CA HIS A 210 16.05 -11.36 -17.28
C HIS A 210 16.88 -11.00 -18.53
N GLU A 211 16.29 -11.15 -19.71
CA GLU A 211 16.92 -10.78 -20.99
C GLU A 211 17.20 -9.28 -21.09
N ILE A 212 16.25 -8.41 -20.70
CA ILE A 212 16.48 -6.96 -20.67
C ILE A 212 17.65 -6.61 -19.75
N ARG A 213 17.69 -7.18 -18.55
CA ARG A 213 18.80 -6.93 -17.60
C ARG A 213 20.12 -7.42 -18.16
N ARG A 214 20.14 -8.61 -18.77
CA ARG A 214 21.35 -9.17 -19.39
C ARG A 214 21.88 -8.24 -20.49
N VAL A 215 21.02 -7.78 -21.40
CA VAL A 215 21.40 -6.87 -22.49
C VAL A 215 21.89 -5.53 -21.94
N TYR A 216 21.20 -4.96 -20.96
CA TYR A 216 21.57 -3.67 -20.36
C TYR A 216 22.90 -3.75 -19.61
N CYS A 217 23.15 -4.82 -18.83
CA CYS A 217 24.43 -5.02 -18.14
C CYS A 217 25.58 -5.45 -19.08
N SER A 218 25.27 -5.97 -20.27
CA SER A 218 26.27 -6.31 -21.29
C SER A 218 26.71 -5.09 -22.13
N MET A 219 26.01 -3.97 -22.02
CA MET A 219 26.30 -2.72 -22.74
C MET A 219 26.93 -1.61 -21.87
N GLY A 220 27.07 -1.82 -20.55
CA GLY A 220 27.76 -0.93 -19.63
C GLY A 220 29.11 -1.50 -19.20
#